data_AF-A0A9E5PHJ5-F1
#
_entry.id   AF-A0A9E5PHJ5-F1
#
_cell.length_a   1.000
_cell.length_b   1.000
_cell.length_c   1.000
_cell.angle_alpha   90.00
_cell.angle_beta   90.00
_cell.angle_gamma   90.00
#
_symmetry.space_group_name_H-M   'P 1'
#
loop_
_entity.id
_entity.type
_entity.pdbx_description
1 polymer ?
#
loop_
_entity_poly.entity_id
_entity_poly.type
_entity_poly.pdbx_seq_one_letter_code
_entity_poly.pdbx_strand_id
1 'polypeptide(L)' 'MDLILQAVPLAGAGLILAAYVALQRHWWTSRASGYLWFNLLGALGLTAIAIADGRAGFIILEAVWAG' A
#
# COMPACT_ATOMS: atom_id res chain seq x y z
N MET A 1 -6.82 -18.45 -12.34
CA MET A 1 -6.27 -17.16 -11.90
C MET A 1 -6.86 -16.89 -10.53
N ASP A 2 -6.03 -16.82 -9.49
CA ASP A 2 -6.53 -16.75 -8.12
C ASP A 2 -7.09 -15.34 -7.85
N LEU A 3 -8.36 -15.26 -7.43
CA LEU A 3 -9.07 -13.99 -7.30
C LEU A 3 -8.46 -13.15 -6.16
N ILE A 4 -7.97 -13.82 -5.12
CA ILE A 4 -7.33 -13.21 -3.95
C ILE A 4 -6.01 -12.54 -4.35
N LEU A 5 -5.22 -13.19 -5.22
CA LEU A 5 -3.95 -12.65 -5.74
C LEU A 5 -4.14 -11.35 -6.55
N GLN A 6 -5.35 -11.05 -7.00
CA GLN A 6 -5.67 -9.78 -7.68
C GLN A 6 -6.40 -8.79 -6.77
N ALA A 7 -7.36 -9.26 -5.99
CA ALA A 7 -8.18 -8.40 -5.14
C ALA A 7 -7.36 -7.72 -4.05
N VAL A 8 -6.40 -8.44 -3.43
CA VAL A 8 -5.58 -7.88 -2.35
C VAL A 8 -4.64 -6.78 -2.85
N PRO A 9 -3.90 -6.93 -3.97
CA PRO A 9 -3.09 -5.84 -4.50
C PRO A 9 -3.93 -4.65 -4.97
N LEU A 10 -5.08 -4.89 -5.60
CA LEU A 10 -6.00 -3.82 -6.02
C LEU A 10 -6.50 -3.01 -4.82
N ALA A 11 -6.90 -3.68 -3.75
CA ALA A 11 -7.33 -3.03 -2.51
C ALA A 11 -6.17 -2.26 -1.86
N GLY A 12 -4.98 -2.86 -1.77
CA GLY A 12 -3.80 -2.23 -1.18
C GLY A 12 -3.35 -0.97 -1.94
N ALA A 13 -3.28 -1.05 -3.26
CA ALA A 13 -3.00 0.11 -4.12
C ALA A 13 -4.08 1.19 -3.97
N GLY A 14 -5.35 0.80 -3.85
CA GLY A 14 -6.47 1.72 -3.61
C GLY A 14 -6.33 2.50 -2.30
N LEU A 15 -5.89 1.85 -1.22
CA LEU A 15 -5.64 2.51 0.07
C LEU A 15 -4.52 3.55 -0.03
N ILE A 16 -3.39 3.19 -0.64
CA ILE A 16 -2.26 4.10 -0.82
C ILE A 16 -2.67 5.31 -1.68
N LEU A 17 -3.37 5.07 -2.80
CA LEU A 17 -3.84 6.13 -3.68
C LEU A 17 -4.85 7.06 -2.98
N ALA A 18 -5.78 6.51 -2.21
CA ALA A 18 -6.73 7.30 -1.44
C ALA A 18 -6.02 8.20 -0.40
N ALA A 19 -5.01 7.66 0.30
CA ALA A 19 -4.19 8.43 1.22
C ALA A 19 -3.41 9.54 0.50
N TYR A 20 -2.83 9.23 -0.66
CA TYR A 20 -2.11 10.20 -1.47
C TYR A 20 -3.02 11.33 -1.98
N VAL A 21 -4.23 11.00 -2.45
CA VAL A 21 -5.23 12.00 -2.85
C VAL A 21 -5.62 12.87 -1.65
N ALA A 22 -5.86 12.29 -0.47
CA ALA A 22 -6.17 13.04 0.73
C ALA A 22 -5.02 13.97 1.16
N LEU A 23 -3.77 13.54 1.00
CA LEU A 23 -2.58 14.37 1.22
C LEU A 23 -2.52 15.53 0.23
N GLN A 24 -2.71 15.25 -1.07
CA GLN A 24 -2.64 16.26 -2.14
C GLN A 24 -3.76 17.30 -2.05
N ARG A 25 -4.94 16.89 -1.55
CA ARG A 25 -6.08 17.79 -1.30
C ARG A 25 -5.95 18.57 0.03
N HIS A 26 -4.84 18.40 0.75
CA HIS A 26 -4.62 18.94 2.09
C HIS A 26 -5.68 18.52 3.12
N TRP A 27 -6.40 17.42 2.88
CA TRP A 27 -7.34 16.84 3.84
C TRP A 27 -6.59 16.15 4.97
N TRP A 28 -5.45 15.52 4.65
CA TRP A 28 -4.52 14.95 5.61
C TRP A 28 -3.14 15.56 5.44
N THR A 29 -2.38 15.57 6.53
CA THR A 29 -0.93 15.80 6.49
C THR A 29 -0.20 14.46 6.46
N SER A 30 1.07 14.45 6.10
CA SER A 30 1.90 13.22 6.11
C SER A 30 2.05 12.58 7.49
N ARG A 31 1.68 13.30 8.56
CA ARG A 31 1.67 12.80 9.94
C ARG A 31 0.27 12.45 10.45
N ALA A 32 -0.77 12.68 9.65
CA ALA A 32 -2.12 12.32 10.05
C ALA A 32 -2.21 10.80 10.20
N SER A 33 -2.77 10.34 11.33
CA SER A 33 -2.88 8.91 11.61
C SER A 33 -3.63 8.16 10.50
N GLY A 34 -4.65 8.77 9.88
CA GLY A 34 -5.36 8.18 8.74
C GLY A 34 -4.45 7.96 7.52
N TYR A 35 -3.61 8.93 7.19
CA TYR A 35 -2.63 8.81 6.10
C TYR A 35 -1.63 7.68 6.37
N LEU A 36 -1.12 7.59 7.60
CA LEU A 36 -0.17 6.54 8.00
C LEU A 36 -0.79 5.15 7.97
N TRP A 37 -2.01 4.99 8.52
CA TRP A 37 -2.70 3.69 8.54
C TRP A 37 -3.06 3.20 7.14
N PHE A 38 -3.53 4.08 6.25
CA PHE A 38 -3.85 3.69 4.88
C PHE A 38 -2.60 3.24 4.11
N ASN A 39 -1.48 3.98 4.25
CA ASN A 39 -0.22 3.58 3.64
C ASN A 39 0.30 2.26 4.24
N LEU A 40 0.27 2.10 5.56
CA LEU A 40 0.73 0.88 6.22
C LEU A 40 -0.08 -0.34 5.79
N LEU A 41 -1.42 -0.27 5.82
CA LEU A 41 -2.27 -1.39 5.44
C LEU A 41 -2.17 -1.70 3.95
N GLY A 42 -2.08 -0.68 3.10
CA GLY A 42 -1.87 -0.86 1.67
C GLY A 42 -0.54 -1.54 1.36
N ALA A 43 0.55 -1.06 1.97
CA ALA A 43 1.89 -1.60 1.81
C ALA A 43 1.99 -3.05 2.32
N LEU A 44 1.40 -3.35 3.48
CA LEU A 44 1.36 -4.72 4.03
C LEU A 44 0.63 -5.68 3.11
N GLY A 45 -0.54 -5.28 2.56
CA GLY A 45 -1.31 -6.11 1.64
C GLY A 45 -0.54 -6.39 0.34
N LEU A 46 0.09 -5.37 -0.23
CA LEU A 46 0.91 -5.51 -1.43
C LEU A 46 2.15 -6.38 -1.17
N THR A 47 2.82 -6.20 -0.04
CA THR A 47 4.00 -6.98 0.37
C THR A 47 3.67 -8.46 0.58
N ALA A 48 2.54 -8.77 1.24
CA ALA A 48 2.12 -10.15 1.49
C ALA A 48 1.94 -10.95 0.19
N ILE A 49 1.35 -10.33 -0.83
CA ILE A 49 1.17 -10.94 -2.15
C ILE A 49 2.49 -11.00 -2.91
N ALA A 50 3.32 -9.96 -2.83
CA ALA A 50 4.64 -9.96 -3.46
C ALA A 50 5.57 -11.08 -2.92
N ILE A 51 5.46 -11.41 -1.64
CA ILE A 51 6.16 -12.58 -1.04
C ILE A 51 5.63 -13.88 -1.65
N ALA A 52 4.31 -14.04 -1.77
CA ALA A 52 3.70 -15.22 -2.37
C ALA A 52 4.08 -15.41 -3.85
N ASP A 53 4.23 -14.30 -4.59
CA ASP A 53 4.60 -14.27 -6.01
C ASP A 53 6.13 -14.24 -6.26
N GLY A 54 6.97 -14.18 -5.20
CA GLY A 54 8.43 -14.13 -5.32
C GLY A 54 8.99 -12.82 -5.91
N ARG A 55 8.28 -11.69 -5.78
CA ARG A 55 8.64 -10.39 -6.36
C ARG A 55 9.57 -9.58 -5.45
N ALA A 56 10.84 -9.99 -5.37
CA ALA A 56 11.84 -9.36 -4.51
C ALA A 56 11.99 -7.83 -4.71
N GLY A 57 11.98 -7.35 -5.96
CA GLY A 57 12.10 -5.91 -6.23
C GLY A 57 10.95 -5.08 -5.68
N PHE A 58 9.75 -5.65 -5.64
CA PHE A 58 8.58 -4.98 -5.09
C PHE A 58 8.63 -4.95 -3.56
N ILE A 59 9.07 -6.04 -2.93
CA ILE A 59 9.26 -6.12 -1.46
C ILE A 59 10.25 -5.05 -0.98
N ILE A 60 11.36 -4.86 -1.71
CA ILE A 60 12.36 -3.84 -1.37
C ILE A 60 11.77 -2.43 -1.52
N LEU A 61 11.01 -2.18 -2.59
CA LEU A 61 10.35 -0.89 -2.81
C LEU A 61 9.42 -0.53 -1.65
N GLU A 62 8.55 -1.46 -1.26
CA GLU A 62 7.62 -1.28 -0.14
C GLU A 62 8.36 -1.04 1.18
N ALA A 63 9.47 -1.77 1.43
CA ALA A 63 10.29 -1.56 2.62
C ALA A 63 10.94 -0.17 2.65
N VAL A 64 11.39 0.37 1.52
CA VAL A 64 11.98 1.73 1.42
C VAL A 64 10.91 2.81 1.54
N TRP A 65 9.71 2.58 1.00
CA TRP A 65 8.62 3.55 1.09
C TRP A 65 8.02 3.60 2.51
N ALA A 66 7.79 2.45 3.14
CA ALA A 66 7.14 2.38 4.45
C ALA A 66 8.09 2.60 5.64
N GLY A 67 9.41 2.58 5.42
CA GLY A 67 10.47 2.68 6.43
C GLY A 67 10.92 4.10 6.77
#